data_AF-A0A1L5KIE2-F1
#
_entry.id   AF-A0A1L5KIE2-F1
#
_cell.length_a   1.000
_cell.length_b   1.000
_cell.length_c   1.000
_cell.angle_alpha   90.00
_cell.angle_beta   90.00
_cell.angle_gamma   90.00
#
_symmetry.space_group_name_H-M   'P 1'
#
loop_
_entity.id
_entity.type
_entity.pdbx_description
1 polymer ?
#
loop_
_entity_poly.entity_id
_entity_poly.type
_entity_poly.pdbx_seq_one_letter_code
_entity_poly.pdbx_strand_id
1 'polypeptide(L)'
;FVFGERLQGKQVAGIALAIFGVLVLVEASLGGQHVPLVGFMLTLAAAFSWACGNIFNKKIMSQQHRPPIMSLVVWSALIPVLPFMLASGIVDGPQAMAASLVNIDATTVLSLMYLAFVATIVGYGIWGALLGRYETWRVAPLSLLVPVVGMASAALLLGERLNGLQLLGAALIMGGLYINVFGLRLVHPGAARDKKAPR
;
A
#
# COMPACT_ATOMS: atom_id res chain seq x y z
N PHE A 1 -0.04 14.42 -14.79
CA PHE A 1 -0.95 14.72 -15.92
C PHE A 1 -2.43 14.88 -15.53
N VAL A 2 -2.95 14.27 -14.45
CA VAL A 2 -4.34 14.55 -13.97
C VAL A 2 -4.44 15.68 -12.91
N PHE A 3 -3.34 16.05 -12.25
CA PHE A 3 -3.34 17.07 -11.18
C PHE A 3 -2.46 18.30 -11.45
N GLY A 4 -1.91 18.47 -12.65
CA GLY A 4 -1.01 19.60 -12.95
C GLY A 4 0.31 19.63 -12.15
N GLU A 5 0.55 18.67 -11.25
CA GLU A 5 1.79 18.54 -10.51
C GLU A 5 2.93 18.14 -11.47
N ARG A 6 3.92 19.03 -11.59
CA ARG A 6 5.18 18.75 -12.29
C ARG A 6 5.92 17.67 -11.49
N LEU A 7 6.12 16.50 -12.09
CA LEU A 7 6.99 15.47 -11.54
C LEU A 7 8.37 16.09 -11.30
N GLN A 8 8.71 16.28 -10.04
CA GLN A 8 10.04 16.76 -9.67
C GLN A 8 11.02 15.62 -9.94
N GLY A 9 12.17 15.87 -10.56
CA GLY A 9 13.16 14.82 -10.88
C GLY A 9 13.55 13.93 -9.68
N LYS A 10 13.40 14.47 -8.46
CA LYS A 10 13.56 13.75 -7.18
C LYS A 10 12.56 12.59 -7.01
N GLN A 11 11.31 12.77 -7.43
CA GLN A 11 10.28 11.71 -7.39
C GLN A 11 10.59 10.60 -8.39
N VAL A 12 11.11 10.96 -9.57
CA VAL A 12 11.54 9.98 -10.59
C VAL A 12 12.70 9.12 -10.07
N ALA A 13 13.68 9.74 -9.40
CA ALA A 13 14.78 9.01 -8.77
C ALA A 13 14.30 8.05 -7.67
N GLY A 14 13.35 8.49 -6.82
CA GLY A 14 12.74 7.64 -5.78
C GLY A 14 11.95 6.47 -6.37
N ILE A 15 11.20 6.69 -7.45
CA ILE A 15 10.48 5.63 -8.17
C ILE A 15 11.46 4.61 -8.77
N ALA A 16 12.52 5.08 -9.44
CA ALA A 16 13.54 4.20 -10.01
C ALA A 16 14.22 3.35 -8.93
N LEU A 17 14.56 3.94 -7.78
CA LEU A 17 15.16 3.23 -6.66
C LEU A 17 14.21 2.17 -6.06
N ALA A 18 12.92 2.50 -5.92
CA ALA A 18 11.91 1.56 -5.44
C ALA A 18 11.70 0.39 -6.41
N ILE A 19 11.66 0.66 -7.72
CA ILE A 19 11.58 -0.39 -8.76
C ILE A 19 12.80 -1.30 -8.67
N PHE A 20 13.99 -0.74 -8.54
CA PHE A 20 15.22 -1.53 -8.41
C PHE A 20 15.21 -2.40 -7.16
N GLY A 21 14.79 -1.86 -6.01
CA GLY A 21 14.66 -2.64 -4.77
C GLY A 21 13.67 -3.81 -4.88
N VAL A 22 12.55 -3.61 -5.59
CA VAL A 22 11.60 -4.69 -5.89
C VAL A 22 12.24 -5.78 -6.75
N LEU A 23 12.99 -5.41 -7.80
CA LEU A 23 13.68 -6.37 -8.67
C LEU A 23 14.67 -7.24 -7.87
N VAL A 24 15.48 -6.62 -7.02
CA VAL A 24 16.43 -7.33 -6.14
C VAL A 24 15.70 -8.29 -5.19
N LEU A 25 14.57 -7.86 -4.61
CA LEU A 25 13.79 -8.69 -3.70
C LEU A 25 13.14 -9.89 -4.42
N VAL A 26 12.65 -9.68 -5.64
CA VAL A 26 12.06 -10.72 -6.48
C VAL A 26 13.11 -11.76 -6.88
N GLU A 27 14.30 -11.32 -7.32
CA GLU A 27 15.41 -12.20 -7.65
C GLU A 27 15.87 -13.03 -6.45
N ALA A 28 15.97 -12.39 -5.28
CA ALA A 28 16.34 -13.06 -4.04
C ALA A 28 15.30 -14.09 -3.55
N SER A 29 14.02 -13.90 -3.87
CA SER A 29 12.93 -14.75 -3.40
C SER A 29 12.61 -15.89 -4.36
N LEU A 30 12.84 -15.72 -5.66
CA LEU A 30 12.53 -16.74 -6.67
C LEU A 30 13.69 -17.71 -6.93
N GLY A 31 14.89 -17.44 -6.42
CA GLY A 31 16.03 -18.36 -6.53
C GLY A 31 16.37 -18.76 -7.98
N GLY A 32 16.11 -17.88 -8.95
CA GLY A 32 16.31 -18.15 -10.38
C GLY A 32 15.09 -18.69 -11.14
N GLN A 33 13.91 -18.83 -10.51
CA GLN A 33 12.67 -19.11 -11.24
C GLN A 33 12.14 -17.85 -11.94
N HIS A 34 11.79 -17.99 -13.22
CA HIS A 34 11.24 -16.89 -14.00
C HIS A 34 9.83 -16.52 -13.54
N VAL A 35 9.59 -15.23 -13.30
CA VAL A 35 8.24 -14.70 -13.08
C VAL A 35 7.42 -14.93 -14.36
N PRO A 36 6.29 -15.64 -14.30
CA PRO A 36 5.41 -15.78 -15.45
C PRO A 36 4.96 -14.40 -15.93
N LEU A 37 5.07 -14.13 -17.23
CA LEU A 37 4.67 -12.83 -17.82
C LEU A 37 3.24 -12.45 -17.44
N VAL A 38 2.35 -13.44 -17.34
CA VAL A 38 0.96 -13.27 -16.88
C VAL A 38 0.90 -12.72 -15.46
N GLY A 39 1.68 -13.27 -14.52
CA GLY A 39 1.75 -12.79 -13.14
C GLY A 39 2.27 -11.35 -13.06
N PHE A 40 3.29 -11.02 -13.86
CA PHE A 40 3.81 -9.66 -13.97
C PHE A 40 2.78 -8.66 -14.54
N MET A 41 2.04 -9.04 -15.58
CA MET A 41 1.00 -8.18 -16.14
C MET A 41 -0.16 -7.99 -15.16
N LEU A 42 -0.51 -9.02 -14.38
CA LEU A 42 -1.53 -8.94 -13.34
C LEU A 42 -1.10 -8.01 -12.19
N THR A 43 0.16 -8.05 -11.75
CA THR A 43 0.65 -7.13 -10.71
C THR A 43 0.68 -5.67 -11.19
N LEU A 44 1.04 -5.43 -12.45
CA LEU A 44 0.93 -4.11 -13.06
C LEU A 44 -0.53 -3.63 -13.16
N ALA A 45 -1.45 -4.50 -13.57
CA ALA A 45 -2.87 -4.19 -13.60
C ALA A 45 -3.43 -3.89 -12.20
N ALA A 46 -2.98 -4.62 -11.17
CA ALA A 46 -3.33 -4.36 -9.78
C ALA A 46 -2.82 -3.00 -9.30
N ALA A 47 -1.54 -2.68 -9.57
CA ALA A 47 -0.95 -1.39 -9.23
C ALA A 47 -1.66 -0.22 -9.94
N PHE A 48 -2.00 -0.40 -11.23
CA PHE A 48 -2.77 0.58 -12.00
C PHE A 48 -4.17 0.79 -11.42
N SER A 49 -4.89 -0.29 -11.11
CA SER A 49 -6.22 -0.25 -10.51
C SER A 49 -6.19 0.45 -9.14
N TRP A 50 -5.16 0.18 -8.34
CA TRP A 50 -4.94 0.86 -7.06
C TRP A 50 -4.68 2.36 -7.24
N ALA A 51 -3.87 2.76 -8.22
CA ALA A 51 -3.63 4.17 -8.54
C ALA A 51 -4.91 4.87 -8.99
N CYS A 52 -5.69 4.25 -9.89
CA CYS A 52 -7.01 4.75 -10.29
C CYS A 52 -7.94 4.92 -9.09
N GLY A 53 -8.03 3.91 -8.21
CA GLY A 53 -8.84 3.97 -6.98
C GLY A 53 -8.47 5.13 -6.07
N ASN A 54 -7.17 5.39 -5.87
CA ASN A 54 -6.69 6.54 -5.11
C ASN A 54 -7.07 7.89 -5.77
N ILE A 55 -6.98 7.99 -7.09
CA ILE A 55 -7.37 9.19 -7.84
C ILE A 55 -8.88 9.45 -7.69
N PHE A 56 -9.71 8.42 -7.85
CA PHE A 56 -11.16 8.52 -7.67
C PHE A 56 -11.52 8.89 -6.23
N ASN A 57 -10.90 8.24 -5.23
CA ASN A 57 -11.08 8.59 -3.83
C ASN A 57 -10.75 10.07 -3.57
N LYS A 58 -9.60 10.55 -4.06
CA LYS A 58 -9.21 11.97 -3.94
C LYS A 58 -10.23 12.90 -4.62
N LYS A 59 -10.73 12.54 -5.80
CA LYS A 59 -11.74 13.31 -6.54
C LYS A 59 -13.07 13.38 -5.77
N ILE A 60 -13.52 12.27 -5.19
CA ILE A 60 -14.74 12.21 -4.35
C ILE A 60 -14.56 13.07 -3.10
N MET A 61 -13.39 12.99 -2.45
CA MET A 61 -13.09 13.79 -1.26
C MET A 61 -12.94 15.30 -1.53
N SER A 62 -12.65 15.71 -2.77
CA SER A 62 -12.58 17.12 -3.16
C SER A 62 -13.92 17.78 -3.47
N GLN A 63 -15.03 17.03 -3.47
CA GLN A 63 -16.36 17.60 -3.69
C GLN A 63 -16.91 18.30 -2.45
N GLN A 64 -17.77 19.31 -2.65
CA GLN A 64 -18.42 20.08 -1.58
C GLN A 64 -19.21 19.19 -0.62
N HIS A 65 -19.90 18.16 -1.14
CA HIS A 65 -20.62 17.16 -0.35
C HIS A 65 -19.80 15.87 -0.24
N ARG A 66 -18.80 15.87 0.65
CA ARG A 66 -17.95 14.70 0.89
C ARG A 66 -18.68 13.63 1.73
N PRO A 67 -18.83 12.39 1.25
CA PRO A 67 -19.31 11.31 2.09
C PRO A 67 -18.27 10.95 3.17
N PRO A 68 -18.68 10.43 4.34
CA PRO A 68 -17.75 9.90 5.32
C PRO A 68 -16.88 8.78 4.71
N ILE A 69 -15.56 8.81 4.95
CA ILE A 69 -14.62 7.82 4.38
C ILE A 69 -15.06 6.39 4.70
N MET A 70 -15.55 6.12 5.92
CA MET A 70 -16.01 4.78 6.29
C MET A 70 -17.21 4.33 5.46
N SER A 71 -18.15 5.24 5.17
CA SER A 71 -19.31 4.95 4.33
C SER A 71 -18.85 4.59 2.92
N LEU A 72 -17.91 5.36 2.36
CA LEU A 72 -17.33 5.08 1.05
C LEU A 72 -16.66 3.69 1.01
N VAL A 73 -15.85 3.35 2.02
CA VAL A 73 -15.16 2.06 2.10
C VAL A 73 -16.15 0.90 2.23
N VAL A 74 -17.15 1.01 3.11
CA VAL A 74 -18.14 -0.06 3.33
C VAL A 74 -19.00 -0.29 2.09
N TRP A 75 -19.53 0.78 1.48
CA TRP A 75 -20.39 0.65 0.30
C TRP A 75 -19.62 0.24 -0.95
N SER A 76 -18.37 0.70 -1.12
CA SER A 76 -17.54 0.26 -2.23
C SER A 76 -17.10 -1.19 -2.10
N ALA A 77 -16.94 -1.72 -0.88
CA ALA A 77 -16.56 -3.12 -0.64
C ALA A 77 -17.61 -4.15 -1.11
N LEU A 78 -18.86 -3.73 -1.32
CA LEU A 78 -19.90 -4.61 -1.90
C LEU A 78 -19.68 -4.85 -3.40
N ILE A 79 -19.06 -3.90 -4.10
CA ILE A 79 -18.87 -4.00 -5.56
C ILE A 79 -17.89 -5.15 -5.91
N PRO A 80 -16.73 -5.30 -5.25
CA PRO A 80 -15.81 -6.41 -5.52
C PRO A 80 -16.36 -7.81 -5.24
N VAL A 81 -17.41 -7.96 -4.41
CA VAL A 81 -17.97 -9.29 -4.07
C VAL A 81 -18.37 -10.06 -5.32
N LEU A 82 -19.07 -9.41 -6.25
CA LEU A 82 -19.54 -10.08 -7.47
C LEU A 82 -18.38 -10.46 -8.42
N PRO A 83 -17.45 -9.56 -8.78
CA PRO A 83 -16.26 -9.92 -9.56
C PRO A 83 -15.42 -11.02 -8.90
N PHE A 84 -15.21 -10.97 -7.59
CA PHE A 84 -14.43 -12.00 -6.90
C PHE A 84 -15.14 -13.35 -6.87
N MET A 85 -16.47 -13.36 -6.68
CA MET A 85 -17.24 -14.60 -6.74
C MET A 85 -17.23 -15.23 -8.14
N LEU A 86 -17.34 -14.41 -9.19
CA LEU A 86 -17.20 -14.86 -10.57
C LEU A 86 -15.78 -15.37 -10.86
N ALA A 87 -14.76 -14.64 -10.42
CA ALA A 87 -13.36 -15.02 -10.60
C ALA A 87 -13.05 -16.34 -9.90
N SER A 88 -13.49 -16.53 -8.65
CA SER A 88 -13.31 -17.79 -7.93
C SER A 88 -14.05 -18.94 -8.62
N GLY A 89 -15.27 -18.70 -9.13
CA GLY A 89 -16.00 -19.70 -9.90
C GLY A 89 -15.30 -20.14 -11.20
N ILE A 90 -14.58 -19.22 -11.87
CA ILE A 90 -13.84 -19.49 -13.11
C ILE A 90 -12.48 -20.15 -12.82
N VAL A 91 -11.77 -19.71 -11.78
CA VAL A 91 -10.39 -20.11 -11.48
C VAL A 91 -10.35 -21.37 -10.62
N ASP A 92 -11.08 -21.38 -9.50
CA ASP A 92 -11.07 -22.49 -8.53
C ASP A 92 -12.12 -23.56 -8.86
N GLY A 93 -13.20 -23.15 -9.52
CA GLY A 93 -14.30 -24.01 -9.92
C GLY A 93 -15.41 -24.14 -8.87
N PRO A 94 -16.65 -24.48 -9.28
CA PRO A 94 -17.80 -24.54 -8.36
C PRO A 94 -17.65 -25.57 -7.24
N GLN A 95 -16.96 -26.69 -7.51
CA GLN A 95 -16.71 -27.74 -6.52
C GLN A 95 -15.76 -27.27 -5.40
N ALA A 96 -14.71 -26.52 -5.73
CA ALA A 96 -13.78 -25.97 -4.74
C ALA A 96 -14.44 -24.91 -3.86
N MET A 97 -15.30 -24.06 -4.44
CA MET A 97 -16.13 -23.14 -3.67
C MET A 97 -17.05 -23.89 -2.70
N ALA A 98 -17.82 -24.88 -3.18
CA ALA A 98 -18.73 -25.64 -2.33
C ALA A 98 -17.99 -26.39 -1.20
N ALA A 99 -16.85 -27.01 -1.51
CA ALA A 99 -16.03 -27.68 -0.50
C ALA A 99 -15.47 -26.71 0.55
N SER A 100 -15.10 -25.50 0.15
CA SER A 100 -14.61 -24.46 1.07
C SER A 100 -15.71 -23.93 1.99
N LEU A 101 -16.95 -23.83 1.50
CA LEU A 101 -18.11 -23.47 2.32
C LEU A 101 -18.46 -24.56 3.35
N VAL A 102 -18.36 -25.83 2.95
CA VAL A 102 -18.70 -26.97 3.83
C VAL A 102 -17.61 -27.22 4.89
N ASN A 103 -16.34 -27.06 4.53
CA ASN A 103 -15.20 -27.31 5.42
C ASN A 103 -14.66 -26.03 6.06
N ILE A 104 -15.50 -25.02 6.26
CA ILE A 104 -15.06 -23.77 6.88
C ILE A 104 -14.68 -24.03 8.35
N ASP A 105 -13.40 -23.84 8.67
CA ASP A 105 -12.90 -24.01 10.03
C ASP A 105 -12.99 -22.69 10.82
N ALA A 106 -13.03 -22.79 12.14
CA ALA A 106 -13.06 -21.64 13.05
C ALA A 106 -11.88 -20.68 12.82
N THR A 107 -10.72 -21.21 12.45
CA THR A 107 -9.53 -20.42 12.11
C THR A 107 -9.77 -19.50 10.91
N THR A 108 -10.43 -20.00 9.86
CA THR A 108 -10.78 -19.23 8.67
C THR A 108 -11.76 -18.11 9.01
N VAL A 109 -12.80 -18.44 9.80
CA VAL A 109 -13.80 -17.44 10.24
C VAL A 109 -13.14 -16.34 11.08
N LEU A 110 -12.31 -16.71 12.06
CA LEU A 110 -11.60 -15.75 12.91
C LEU A 110 -10.64 -14.87 12.09
N SER A 111 -9.97 -15.43 11.10
CA SER A 111 -9.08 -14.69 10.20
C SER A 111 -9.86 -13.67 9.35
N LEU A 112 -11.02 -14.06 8.81
CA LEU A 112 -11.90 -13.15 8.07
C LEU A 112 -12.43 -12.02 8.96
N MET A 113 -12.84 -12.35 10.19
CA MET A 113 -13.29 -11.36 11.18
C MET A 113 -12.18 -10.37 11.54
N TYR A 114 -10.96 -10.87 11.78
CA TYR A 114 -9.80 -10.02 12.03
C TYR A 114 -9.53 -9.08 10.85
N LEU A 115 -9.55 -9.60 9.62
CA LEU A 115 -9.28 -8.79 8.42
C LEU A 115 -10.36 -7.72 8.18
N ALA A 116 -11.63 -8.08 8.34
CA ALA A 116 -12.75 -7.16 8.13
C ALA A 116 -12.82 -6.07 9.21
N PHE A 117 -12.81 -6.45 10.49
CA PHE A 117 -13.04 -5.50 11.57
C PHE A 117 -11.76 -4.82 12.03
N VAL A 118 -10.71 -5.60 12.32
CA VAL A 118 -9.47 -5.06 12.89
C VAL A 118 -8.61 -4.44 11.79
N ALA A 119 -8.27 -5.19 10.74
CA ALA A 119 -7.38 -4.65 9.72
C ALA A 119 -8.05 -3.54 8.89
N THR A 120 -9.30 -3.74 8.46
CA THR A 120 -9.98 -2.79 7.57
C THR A 120 -10.65 -1.65 8.35
N ILE A 121 -11.66 -1.93 9.19
CA ILE A 121 -12.43 -0.87 9.85
C ILE A 121 -11.55 -0.06 10.82
N VAL A 122 -10.82 -0.71 11.71
CA VAL A 122 -9.94 0.01 12.66
C VAL A 122 -8.78 0.67 11.91
N GLY A 123 -8.15 0.01 10.94
CA GLY A 123 -7.07 0.57 10.13
C GLY A 123 -7.48 1.84 9.38
N TYR A 124 -8.55 1.77 8.57
CA TYR A 124 -9.08 2.93 7.85
C TYR A 124 -9.66 3.98 8.80
N GLY A 125 -10.25 3.59 9.93
CA GLY A 125 -10.75 4.49 10.97
C GLY A 125 -9.65 5.33 11.60
N ILE A 126 -8.56 4.69 12.04
CA ILE A 126 -7.37 5.37 12.59
C ILE A 126 -6.75 6.26 11.52
N TRP A 127 -6.60 5.77 10.30
CA TRP A 127 -6.06 6.54 9.18
C TRP A 127 -6.89 7.80 8.88
N GLY A 128 -8.21 7.66 8.80
CA GLY A 128 -9.14 8.78 8.59
C GLY A 128 -9.08 9.78 9.75
N ALA A 129 -8.99 9.31 10.99
CA ALA A 129 -8.84 10.17 12.17
C ALA A 129 -7.50 10.92 12.19
N LEU A 130 -6.40 10.26 11.80
CA LEU A 130 -5.07 10.86 11.68
C LEU A 130 -5.06 11.96 10.62
N LEU A 131 -5.61 11.71 9.43
CA LEU A 131 -5.71 12.70 8.36
C LEU A 131 -6.65 13.87 8.72
N GLY A 132 -7.64 13.65 9.57
CA GLY A 132 -8.51 14.71 10.08
C GLY A 132 -7.86 15.60 11.14
N ARG A 133 -6.90 15.07 11.90
CA ARG A 133 -6.25 15.76 13.04
C ARG A 133 -4.85 16.29 12.76
N TYR A 134 -4.12 15.68 11.82
CA TYR A 134 -2.73 16.00 11.51
C TYR A 134 -2.55 16.31 10.03
N GLU A 135 -1.58 17.18 9.74
CA GLU A 135 -1.19 17.49 8.37
C GLU A 135 -0.62 16.24 7.66
N THR A 136 -0.93 16.10 6.37
CA THR A 136 -0.61 14.91 5.55
C THR A 136 0.86 14.48 5.64
N TRP A 137 1.80 15.41 5.77
CA TRP A 137 3.24 15.11 5.85
C TRP A 137 3.65 14.39 7.14
N ARG A 138 2.88 14.52 8.23
CA ARG A 138 3.13 13.80 9.49
C ARG A 138 2.65 12.35 9.41
N VAL A 139 1.60 12.10 8.65
CA VAL A 139 0.97 10.78 8.50
C VAL A 139 1.64 9.98 7.39
N ALA A 140 2.21 10.63 6.37
CA ALA A 140 2.91 10.00 5.26
C ALA A 140 4.02 8.98 5.65
N PRO A 141 4.92 9.24 6.62
CA PRO A 141 5.90 8.25 7.06
C PRO A 141 5.28 6.98 7.66
N LEU A 142 4.05 7.00 8.17
CA LEU A 142 3.42 5.81 8.73
C LEU A 142 3.16 4.74 7.65
N SER A 143 2.88 5.15 6.41
CA SER A 143 2.76 4.23 5.28
C SER A 143 4.08 3.55 4.94
N LEU A 144 5.22 4.20 5.22
CA LEU A 144 6.55 3.62 5.02
C LEU A 144 6.85 2.54 6.05
N LEU A 145 6.20 2.56 7.21
CA LEU A 145 6.38 1.51 8.21
C LEU A 145 5.64 0.22 7.85
N VAL A 146 4.68 0.24 6.91
CA VAL A 146 3.89 -0.94 6.54
C VAL A 146 4.77 -2.11 6.05
N PRO A 147 5.70 -1.93 5.09
CA PRO A 147 6.63 -2.99 4.70
C PRO A 147 7.50 -3.50 5.85
N VAL A 148 7.98 -2.59 6.72
CA VAL A 148 8.86 -2.94 7.85
C VAL A 148 8.14 -3.83 8.86
N VAL A 149 6.93 -3.42 9.25
CA VAL A 149 6.07 -4.20 10.15
C VAL A 149 5.67 -5.51 9.50
N GLY A 150 5.39 -5.52 8.19
CA GLY A 150 5.10 -6.74 7.43
C GLY A 150 6.23 -7.75 7.49
N MET A 151 7.48 -7.34 7.20
CA MET A 151 8.64 -8.23 7.28
C MET A 151 8.96 -8.66 8.71
N ALA A 152 8.86 -7.75 9.68
CA ALA A 152 9.08 -8.10 11.09
C ALA A 152 8.06 -9.13 11.57
N SER A 153 6.79 -8.98 11.16
CA SER A 153 5.72 -9.92 11.48
C SER A 153 5.94 -11.26 10.77
N ALA A 154 6.39 -11.27 9.51
CA ALA A 154 6.75 -12.51 8.81
C ALA A 154 7.91 -13.25 9.49
N ALA A 155 8.96 -12.54 9.90
CA ALA A 155 10.08 -13.16 10.61
C ALA A 155 9.69 -13.67 12.01
N LEU A 156 8.88 -12.91 12.77
CA LEU A 156 8.53 -13.26 14.15
C LEU A 156 7.39 -14.28 14.26
N LEU A 157 6.36 -14.16 13.42
CA LEU A 157 5.15 -14.98 13.51
C LEU A 157 5.22 -16.21 12.60
N LEU A 158 5.80 -16.09 11.41
CA LEU A 158 5.93 -17.20 10.45
C LEU A 158 7.30 -17.91 10.55
N GLY A 159 8.25 -17.35 11.31
CA GLY A 159 9.59 -17.92 11.47
C GLY A 159 10.44 -17.86 10.21
N GLU A 160 10.10 -17.01 9.24
CA GLU A 160 10.84 -16.88 7.99
C GLU A 160 12.24 -16.30 8.23
N ARG A 161 13.26 -17.00 7.72
CA ARG A 161 14.65 -16.52 7.77
C ARG A 161 14.85 -15.49 6.66
N LEU A 162 14.79 -14.21 7.03
CA LEU A 162 15.11 -13.11 6.13
C LEU A 162 16.57 -13.22 5.65
N ASN A 163 16.75 -13.46 4.36
CA ASN A 163 18.07 -13.48 3.72
C ASN A 163 18.65 -12.06 3.64
N GLY A 164 19.98 -11.90 3.70
CA GLY A 164 20.65 -10.60 3.58
C GLY A 164 20.27 -9.83 2.31
N LEU A 165 19.99 -10.54 1.22
CA LEU A 165 19.47 -9.97 -0.03
C LEU A 165 18.03 -9.43 0.09
N GLN A 166 17.15 -10.09 0.85
CA GLN A 166 15.79 -9.58 1.12
C GLN A 166 15.84 -8.32 1.98
N LEU A 167 16.72 -8.30 2.99
CA LEU A 167 16.99 -7.11 3.81
C LEU A 167 17.54 -5.95 2.97
N LEU A 168 18.43 -6.22 2.01
CA LEU A 168 18.96 -5.22 1.09
C LEU A 168 17.86 -4.68 0.17
N GLY A 169 17.07 -5.56 -0.45
CA GLY A 169 15.93 -5.17 -1.30
C GLY A 169 14.91 -4.32 -0.53
N ALA A 170 14.60 -4.73 0.70
CA ALA A 170 13.75 -3.98 1.61
C ALA A 170 14.31 -2.59 1.95
N ALA A 171 15.60 -2.49 2.26
CA ALA A 171 16.26 -1.22 2.55
C ALA A 171 16.24 -0.28 1.32
N LEU A 172 16.42 -0.82 0.11
CA LEU A 172 16.32 -0.07 -1.14
C LEU A 172 14.89 0.43 -1.39
N ILE A 173 13.88 -0.41 -1.19
CA ILE A 173 12.46 -0.04 -1.29
C ILE A 173 12.14 1.08 -0.30
N MET A 174 12.56 0.93 0.96
CA MET A 174 12.37 1.92 2.02
C MET A 174 13.07 3.24 1.70
N GLY A 175 14.30 3.19 1.20
CA GLY A 175 15.06 4.38 0.77
C GLY A 175 14.39 5.10 -0.41
N GLY A 176 13.94 4.35 -1.43
CA GLY A 176 13.24 4.89 -2.59
C GLY A 176 11.92 5.56 -2.21
N LEU A 177 11.13 4.88 -1.38
CA LEU A 177 9.89 5.43 -0.83
C LEU A 177 10.11 6.66 0.05
N TYR A 178 11.14 6.66 0.90
CA TYR A 178 11.49 7.82 1.72
C TYR A 178 11.83 9.05 0.85
N ILE A 179 12.66 8.87 -0.18
CA ILE A 179 12.98 9.92 -1.15
C ILE A 179 11.73 10.38 -1.91
N ASN A 180 10.81 9.46 -2.23
CA ASN A 180 9.58 9.78 -2.93
C ASN A 180 8.61 10.62 -2.06
N VAL A 181 8.43 10.23 -0.79
CA VAL A 181 7.49 10.86 0.16
C VAL A 181 8.00 12.20 0.67
N PHE A 182 9.28 12.30 1.04
CA PHE A 182 9.84 13.52 1.63
C PHE A 182 10.53 14.44 0.62
N GLY A 183 10.75 13.95 -0.60
CA GLY A 183 11.75 14.50 -1.50
C GLY A 183 13.16 14.34 -0.90
N LEU A 184 14.20 14.64 -1.68
CA LEU A 184 15.53 14.96 -1.14
C LEU A 184 15.47 16.29 -0.34
N ARG A 185 14.67 16.34 0.72
CA ARG A 185 14.85 17.24 1.86
C ARG A 185 15.81 16.57 2.84
N LEU A 186 16.95 16.12 2.33
CA LEU A 186 18.16 16.08 3.14
C LEU A 186 18.41 17.55 3.48
N VAL A 187 17.99 17.92 4.68
CA VAL A 187 18.64 18.94 5.52
C VAL A 187 19.04 20.19 4.72
N HIS A 188 18.18 21.23 4.73
CA HIS A 188 18.72 22.59 4.79
C HIS A 188 18.92 22.89 6.27
N PRO A 189 20.14 22.78 6.83
CA PRO A 189 20.44 23.42 8.09
C PRO A 189 20.65 24.90 7.76
N GLY A 190 19.67 25.74 8.12
CA GLY A 190 19.87 27.18 8.19
C GLY A 190 19.28 27.99 7.02
N ALA A 191 18.07 28.49 7.22
CA ALA A 191 17.68 29.85 6.81
C ALA A 191 16.46 30.29 7.63
N ALA A 192 16.56 30.19 8.95
CA ALA A 192 15.61 30.79 9.90
C ALA A 192 16.38 31.69 10.86
N ARG A 193 16.96 32.77 10.32
CA ARG A 193 17.29 33.98 11.08
C ARG A 193 17.61 35.09 10.09
N ASP A 194 16.61 35.92 9.78
CA ASP A 194 16.71 37.29 10.28
C ASP A 194 15.31 37.93 10.38
N LYS A 195 14.87 38.11 11.63
CA LYS A 195 13.85 39.09 11.98
C LYS A 195 14.58 40.41 12.11
N LYS A 196 14.48 41.30 11.12
CA LYS A 196 14.65 42.75 11.34
C LYS A 196 13.73 43.55 10.42
N ALA A 197 12.58 43.95 10.98
CA ALA A 197 12.16 45.35 10.87
C ALA A 197 12.85 46.10 12.03
N PRO A 198 13.32 47.33 11.83
CA PRO A 198 12.41 48.48 11.87
C PRO A 198 12.70 49.54 10.78
N ARG A 199 11.68 50.36 10.50
CA ARG A 199 11.83 51.70 9.93
C ARG A 199 11.89 52.70 11.07
#